data_AF-W1XRV1-F1
#
_entry.id   AF-W1XRV1-F1
#
_cell.length_a   1.000
_cell.length_b   1.000
_cell.length_c   1.000
_cell.angle_alpha   90.00
_cell.angle_beta   90.00
_cell.angle_gamma   90.00
#
_symmetry.space_group_name_H-M   'P 1'
#
loop_
_entity.id
_entity.type
_entity.pdbx_description
1 polymer ?
#
loop_
_entity_poly.entity_id
_entity_poly.type
_entity_poly.pdbx_seq_one_letter_code
_entity_poly.pdbx_strand_id
1 'polypeptide(L)'
;MDNLAKDKTSKLLVKYSIPAIIAMLVTCLYNTADRAFIGSMEGVGAYAISGLGVTMPLFTLIGAFGVAVSVGGSTNISIKLGAKEKEEAERLLGNTFAL
;
A
#
# COMPACT_ATOMS: atom_id res chain seq x y z
N MET A 1 -20.44 -11.59 2.80
CA MET A 1 -20.42 -10.35 1.97
C MET A 1 -21.74 -9.56 2.11
N ASP A 2 -22.62 -9.96 3.04
CA ASP A 2 -24.01 -9.50 3.12
C ASP A 2 -24.24 -8.21 3.93
N ASN A 3 -23.21 -7.70 4.61
CA ASN A 3 -23.28 -6.47 5.40
C ASN A 3 -22.87 -5.21 4.61
N LEU A 4 -22.35 -5.33 3.39
CA LEU A 4 -21.99 -4.16 2.55
C LEU A 4 -23.23 -3.49 1.92
N ALA A 5 -24.31 -4.23 1.69
CA ALA A 5 -25.49 -3.74 0.96
C ALA A 5 -26.63 -3.25 1.87
N LYS A 6 -26.57 -3.49 3.19
CA LYS A 6 -27.68 -3.22 4.13
C LYS A 6 -27.44 -2.11 5.15
N ASP A 7 -26.20 -1.78 5.46
CA ASP A 7 -25.87 -0.73 6.45
C ASP A 7 -25.68 0.64 5.79
N LYS A 8 -26.10 1.72 6.47
CA LYS A 8 -25.87 3.11 6.04
C LYS A 8 -24.37 3.28 5.73
N THR A 9 -24.06 3.66 4.49
CA THR A 9 -22.70 3.86 3.93
C THR A 9 -21.77 4.62 4.87
N SER A 10 -22.30 5.57 5.63
CA SER A 10 -21.56 6.36 6.63
C SER A 10 -20.94 5.54 7.78
N LYS A 11 -21.65 4.52 8.31
CA LYS A 11 -21.14 3.68 9.41
C LYS A 11 -20.03 2.75 8.93
N LEU A 12 -20.14 2.29 7.68
CA LEU A 12 -19.15 1.43 7.06
C LEU A 12 -17.87 2.21 6.70
N LEU A 13 -18.03 3.42 6.14
CA LEU A 13 -16.94 4.36 5.91
C LEU A 13 -16.16 4.60 7.21
N VAL A 14 -16.81 5.01 8.30
CA VAL A 14 -16.11 5.26 9.57
C VAL A 14 -15.39 4.00 10.10
N LYS A 15 -16.02 2.82 10.00
CA LYS A 15 -15.44 1.55 10.48
C LYS A 15 -14.17 1.13 9.72
N TYR A 16 -14.08 1.41 8.42
CA TYR A 16 -12.89 1.07 7.61
C TYR A 16 -11.89 2.24 7.49
N SER A 17 -12.37 3.47 7.50
CA SER A 17 -11.52 4.66 7.41
C SER A 17 -10.68 4.89 8.66
N ILE A 18 -11.22 4.68 9.87
CA ILE A 18 -10.44 4.83 11.11
C ILE A 18 -9.18 3.94 11.11
N PRO A 19 -9.27 2.61 10.90
CA PRO A 19 -8.09 1.77 10.86
C PRO A 19 -7.14 2.12 9.70
N ALA A 20 -7.66 2.51 8.54
CA ALA A 20 -6.83 2.97 7.42
C ALA A 20 -6.04 4.25 7.75
N ILE A 21 -6.68 5.22 8.42
CA ILE A 21 -6.03 6.46 8.86
C ILE A 21 -4.95 6.16 9.89
N ILE A 22 -5.22 5.31 10.88
CA ILE A 22 -4.23 4.89 11.88
C ILE A 22 -3.04 4.20 11.20
N ALA A 23 -3.29 3.30 10.25
CA ALA A 23 -2.22 2.64 9.49
C ALA A 23 -1.36 3.64 8.71
N MET A 24 -1.98 4.64 8.07
CA MET A 24 -1.26 5.72 7.39
C MET A 24 -0.43 6.57 8.37
N LEU A 25 -0.97 6.88 9.55
CA LEU A 25 -0.25 7.64 10.59
C LEU A 25 0.97 6.87 11.10
N VAL A 26 0.83 5.57 11.39
CA VAL A 26 1.96 4.71 11.81
C VAL A 26 3.02 4.63 10.72
N THR A 27 2.61 4.49 9.46
CA THR A 27 3.54 4.45 8.31
C THR A 27 4.32 5.76 8.16
N CYS A 28 3.64 6.89 8.33
CA CYS A 28 4.26 8.22 8.30
C CYS A 28 5.22 8.44 9.47
N LEU A 29 4.81 8.03 10.67
CA LEU A 29 5.64 8.10 11.88
C LEU A 29 6.89 7.23 11.73
N TYR A 30 6.76 6.02 11.19
CA TYR A 30 7.87 5.13 10.89
C TYR A 30 8.85 5.78 9.91
N ASN A 31 8.38 6.32 8.78
CA ASN A 31 9.24 7.02 7.81
C ASN A 31 9.95 8.23 8.42
N THR A 32 9.26 8.98 9.28
CA THR A 32 9.81 10.18 9.92
C THR A 32 10.85 9.81 10.99
N ALA A 33 10.53 8.85 11.85
CA ALA A 33 11.42 8.37 12.89
C ALA A 33 12.66 7.69 12.28
N ASP A 34 12.49 6.81 11.30
CA ASP A 34 13.61 6.13 10.61
C ASP A 34 14.60 7.15 10.04
N ARG A 35 14.10 8.16 9.31
CA ARG A 35 14.94 9.25 8.78
C ARG A 35 15.59 10.12 9.86
N ALA A 36 14.89 10.40 10.96
CA ALA A 36 15.41 11.19 12.07
C ALA A 36 16.50 10.43 12.85
N PHE A 37 16.30 9.14 13.11
CA PHE A 37 17.30 8.26 13.74
C PHE A 37 18.53 8.11 12.86
N ILE A 38 18.36 7.83 11.56
CA ILE A 38 19.47 7.73 10.59
C ILE A 38 20.23 9.06 10.54
N GLY A 39 19.52 10.20 10.53
CA GLY A 39 20.15 11.52 10.51
C GLY A 39 20.91 11.89 11.77
N SER A 40 20.46 11.41 12.93
CA SER A 40 21.08 11.70 14.22
C SER A 40 22.29 10.81 14.56
N MET A 41 22.66 9.86 13.69
CA MET A 41 23.86 9.06 13.87
C MET A 41 25.12 9.91 13.66
N GLU A 42 25.88 10.17 14.73
CA GLU A 42 27.13 10.94 14.67
C GLU A 42 28.13 10.32 13.68
N GLY A 43 28.73 11.16 12.83
CA GLY A 43 29.77 10.78 11.87
C GLY A 43 29.26 10.11 10.58
N VAL A 44 28.09 9.47 10.60
CA VAL A 44 27.55 8.72 9.44
C VAL A 44 26.20 9.24 8.93
N GLY A 45 25.45 9.99 9.73
CA GLY A 45 24.07 10.39 9.40
C GLY A 45 23.95 11.27 8.15
N ALA A 46 24.90 12.17 7.92
CA ALA A 46 24.91 12.99 6.70
C ALA A 46 25.18 12.15 5.43
N TYR A 47 26.13 11.21 5.50
CA TYR A 47 26.43 10.28 4.41
C TYR A 47 25.28 9.27 4.20
N ALA A 48 24.63 8.82 5.27
CA ALA A 48 23.49 7.92 5.21
C ALA A 48 22.25 8.59 4.58
N ILE A 49 21.93 9.83 4.97
CA ILE A 49 20.85 10.61 4.33
C ILE A 49 21.17 10.90 2.86
N SER A 50 22.43 11.26 2.55
CA SER A 50 22.84 11.49 1.15
C SER A 50 22.77 10.20 0.33
N GLY A 51 23.18 9.06 0.90
CA GLY A 51 23.03 7.72 0.34
C GLY A 51 21.57 7.38 0.05
N LEU A 52 20.66 7.61 1.02
CA LEU A 52 19.21 7.45 0.81
C LEU A 52 18.73 8.24 -0.42
N GLY A 53 19.17 9.49 -0.57
CA GLY A 53 18.85 10.34 -1.73
C GLY A 53 19.29 9.73 -3.08
N VAL A 54 20.43 9.05 -3.11
CA VAL A 54 20.94 8.36 -4.31
C VAL A 54 20.20 7.04 -4.56
N THR A 55 19.73 6.36 -3.52
CA THR A 55 18.97 5.10 -3.65
C THR A 55 17.48 5.33 -3.96
N MET A 56 16.93 6.54 -3.69
CA MET A 56 15.53 6.89 -3.96
C MET A 56 15.05 6.53 -5.38
N PRO A 57 15.79 6.81 -6.47
CA PRO A 57 15.37 6.44 -7.82
C PRO A 57 15.27 4.93 -8.01
N LEU A 58 16.18 4.15 -7.41
CA LEU A 58 16.17 2.70 -7.50
C LEU A 58 14.97 2.12 -6.73
N PHE A 59 14.71 2.61 -5.52
CA PHE A 59 13.51 2.24 -4.75
C PHE A 59 12.23 2.63 -5.48
N THR A 60 12.21 3.79 -6.12
CA THR A 60 11.06 4.25 -6.91
C THR A 60 10.82 3.32 -8.09
N LEU A 61 11.87 2.85 -8.77
CA LEU A 61 11.76 1.95 -9.90
C LEU A 61 11.17 0.59 -9.48
N ILE A 62 11.71 0.01 -8.41
CA ILE A 62 11.20 -1.25 -7.83
C ILE A 62 9.75 -1.08 -7.36
N GLY A 63 9.47 0.01 -6.65
CA GLY A 63 8.12 0.36 -6.19
C GLY A 63 7.14 0.57 -7.34
N ALA A 64 7.58 1.15 -8.46
CA ALA A 64 6.74 1.36 -9.64
C ALA A 64 6.27 0.03 -10.24
N PHE A 65 7.15 -0.98 -10.33
CA PHE A 65 6.73 -2.33 -10.76
C PHE A 65 5.74 -2.95 -9.77
N GLY A 66 5.99 -2.84 -8.47
CA GLY A 66 5.08 -3.34 -7.44
C GLY A 66 3.69 -2.67 -7.51
N VAL A 67 3.66 -1.35 -7.68
CA VAL A 67 2.41 -0.58 -7.86
C VAL A 67 1.73 -0.95 -9.17
N ALA A 68 2.47 -1.13 -10.27
CA ALA A 68 1.91 -1.53 -11.57
C ALA A 68 1.18 -2.87 -11.49
N VAL A 69 1.81 -3.89 -10.88
CA VAL A 69 1.18 -5.21 -10.68
C VAL A 69 0.00 -5.11 -9.72
N SER A 70 0.17 -4.41 -8.59
CA SER A 70 -0.88 -4.28 -7.57
C SER A 70 -2.12 -3.54 -8.08
N VAL A 71 -1.95 -2.38 -8.72
CA VAL A 71 -3.05 -1.57 -9.25
C VAL A 71 -3.67 -2.22 -10.47
N GLY A 72 -2.86 -2.78 -11.38
CA GLY A 72 -3.34 -3.49 -12.56
C GLY A 72 -4.16 -4.73 -12.19
N GLY A 73 -3.65 -5.54 -11.26
CA GLY A 73 -4.35 -6.71 -10.76
C GLY A 73 -5.62 -6.35 -9.98
N SER A 74 -5.55 -5.40 -9.03
CA SER A 74 -6.72 -4.96 -8.24
C SER A 74 -7.85 -4.39 -9.11
N THR A 75 -7.50 -3.65 -10.17
CA THR A 75 -8.46 -3.11 -11.13
C THR A 75 -9.16 -4.23 -11.90
N ASN A 76 -8.39 -5.18 -12.43
CA ASN A 76 -8.95 -6.29 -13.22
C ASN A 76 -9.79 -7.25 -12.35
N ILE A 77 -9.38 -7.49 -11.10
CA ILE A 77 -10.16 -8.23 -10.09
C ILE A 77 -11.47 -7.51 -9.78
N SER A 78 -11.47 -6.18 -9.59
CA SER A 78 -12.69 -5.40 -9.34
C SER A 78 -13.69 -5.47 -10.50
N ILE A 79 -13.20 -5.42 -11.74
CA ILE A 79 -14.05 -5.56 -12.94
C ILE A 79 -14.73 -6.94 -12.96
N LYS A 80 -13.96 -8.03 -12.76
CA LYS A 80 -14.51 -9.40 -12.76
C LYS A 80 -15.46 -9.68 -11.59
N LEU A 81 -15.16 -9.15 -10.39
CA LEU A 81 -16.10 -9.21 -9.27
C LEU A 81 -17.41 -8.48 -9.59
N GLY A 82 -17.34 -7.32 -10.25
CA GLY A 82 -18.51 -6.56 -10.71
C GLY A 82 -19.35 -7.32 -11.75
N ALA A 83 -18.69 -8.09 -12.63
CA ALA A 83 -19.33 -8.97 -13.60
C ALA A 83 -19.91 -10.27 -13.00
N LYS A 84 -19.83 -10.46 -11.67
CA LYS A 84 -20.19 -11.68 -10.93
C LYS A 84 -19.36 -12.93 -11.29
N GLU A 85 -18.22 -12.76 -11.95
CA GLU A 85 -17.27 -13.83 -12.31
C GLU A 85 -16.30 -14.12 -11.16
N LYS A 86 -16.82 -14.62 -10.03
CA LYS A 86 -16.04 -14.78 -8.78
C LYS A 86 -14.84 -15.73 -8.92
N GLU A 87 -15.01 -16.85 -9.63
CA GLU A 87 -13.99 -17.88 -9.77
C GLU A 87 -12.79 -17.39 -10.58
N GLU A 88 -13.05 -16.58 -11.61
CA GLU A 88 -11.99 -15.99 -12.42
C GLU A 88 -11.30 -14.82 -11.70
N ALA A 89 -12.04 -14.06 -10.89
CA ALA A 89 -11.47 -13.04 -10.02
C ALA A 89 -10.53 -13.65 -8.95
N GLU A 90 -10.88 -14.79 -8.36
CA GLU A 90 -10.01 -15.49 -7.39
C GLU A 90 -8.73 -16.02 -8.04
N ARG A 91 -8.83 -16.59 -9.26
CA ARG A 91 -7.64 -16.99 -10.03
C ARG A 91 -6.73 -15.79 -10.32
N LEU A 92 -7.30 -14.66 -10.72
CA LEU A 92 -6.53 -13.44 -11.00
C LEU A 92 -5.85 -12.89 -9.74
N LEU A 93 -6.53 -12.96 -8.60
CA LEU A 93 -6.02 -12.54 -7.30
C LEU A 93 -4.82 -13.40 -6.87
N GLY A 94 -4.92 -14.73 -7.02
CA GLY A 94 -3.79 -15.64 -6.79
C GLY A 94 -2.59 -15.35 -7.70
N ASN A 95 -2.85 -15.09 -8.98
CA ASN A 95 -1.79 -14.79 -9.95
C ASN A 95 -1.12 -13.43 -9.70
N THR A 96 -1.87 -12.44 -9.25
CA THR A 96 -1.35 -11.11 -8.89
C THR A 96 -0.53 -11.14 -7.59
N PHE A 97 -0.89 -12.01 -6.64
CA PHE A 97 -0.16 -12.16 -5.38
C PHE A 97 1.14 -12.98 -5.52
N ALA A 98 1.19 -13.92 -6.48
CA ALA A 98 2.35 -14.76 -6.72
C ALA A 98 3.45 -14.09 -7.57
N LEU A 99 3.11 -13.02 -8.30
CA LEU A 99 4.01 -12.24 -9.16
C LEU A 99 4.64 -11.08 -8.37
#